data_AF-A0A7G5ZQG4-F1
#
_entry.id   AF-A0A7G5ZQG4-F1
#
_cell.length_a   1.000
_cell.length_b   1.000
_cell.length_c   1.000
_cell.angle_alpha   90.00
_cell.angle_beta   90.00
_cell.angle_gamma   90.00
#
_symmetry.space_group_name_H-M   'P 1'
#
loop_
_entity.id
_entity.type
_entity.pdbx_description
1 polymer ?
#
loop_
_entity_poly.entity_id
_entity_poly.type
_entity_poly.pdbx_seq_one_letter_code
_entity_poly.pdbx_strand_id
1 'polypeptide(L)'
;MDRLLVFTAQVAIAHGHRVEVTEQVDPLTEEPVVLTLVDLDTGIRYRRKEEPGGEVSRWIGRVLECTITLGGSGARTALLVDPIGPGATGAKVALRGADAAADAAKAEADRWGGADRPAPVEHERFW
;
A
#
# COMPACT_ATOMS: atom_id res chain seq x y z
N MET A 1 5.59 10.44 4.37
CA MET A 1 6.45 9.34 3.88
C MET A 1 6.23 9.30 2.39
N ASP A 2 7.32 9.43 1.64
CA ASP A 2 7.26 9.67 0.20
C ASP A 2 7.00 8.34 -0.54
N ARG A 3 6.35 8.41 -1.70
CA ARG A 3 6.01 7.25 -2.51
C ARG A 3 6.71 7.34 -3.86
N LEU A 4 7.39 6.26 -4.24
CA LEU A 4 7.99 6.10 -5.55
C LEU A 4 6.99 5.43 -6.51
N LEU A 5 6.64 6.12 -7.59
CA LEU A 5 5.76 5.62 -8.64
C LEU A 5 6.58 5.36 -9.90
N VAL A 6 6.34 4.22 -10.56
CA VAL A 6 7.10 3.82 -11.75
C VAL A 6 6.16 3.57 -12.93
N PHE A 7 6.50 4.16 -14.08
CA PHE A 7 5.73 4.10 -15.31
C PHE A 7 6.59 3.59 -16.46
N THR A 8 6.01 2.74 -17.30
CA THR A 8 6.58 2.35 -18.61
C THR A 8 6.13 3.31 -19.71
N ALA A 9 6.29 4.60 -19.46
CA ALA A 9 5.98 5.67 -20.40
C ALA A 9 6.86 6.89 -20.12
N GLN A 10 6.94 7.80 -21.09
CA GLN A 10 7.52 9.13 -20.90
C GLN A 10 6.47 10.04 -20.26
N VAL A 11 6.63 10.31 -18.97
CA VAL A 11 5.75 11.18 -18.19
C VAL A 11 6.62 12.29 -17.64
N ALA A 12 6.32 13.53 -18.01
CA ALA A 12 7.08 14.70 -17.57
C ALA A 12 6.17 15.57 -16.72
N ILE A 13 6.41 15.60 -15.42
CA ILE A 13 5.69 16.44 -14.46
C ILE A 13 6.72 17.26 -13.69
N ALA A 14 6.49 18.56 -13.59
CA ALA A 14 7.43 19.45 -12.94
C ALA A 14 7.41 19.26 -11.41
N HIS A 15 8.56 19.55 -10.79
CA HIS A 15 8.70 19.57 -9.34
C HIS A 15 7.64 20.50 -8.71
N GLY A 16 7.03 20.04 -7.62
CA GLY A 16 6.04 20.78 -6.83
C GLY A 16 4.62 20.72 -7.37
N HIS A 17 4.40 20.21 -8.58
CA HIS A 17 3.05 20.00 -9.12
C HIS A 17 2.28 19.02 -8.25
N ARG A 18 0.98 19.27 -8.12
CA ARG A 18 0.01 18.41 -7.48
C ARG A 18 -0.42 17.36 -8.49
N VAL A 19 -0.43 16.12 -8.05
CA VAL A 19 -0.86 14.99 -8.87
C VAL A 19 -2.00 14.26 -8.18
N GLU A 20 -3.01 13.87 -8.96
CA GLU A 20 -3.96 12.84 -8.55
C GLU A 20 -3.48 11.50 -9.12
N VAL A 21 -3.33 10.52 -8.23
CA VAL A 21 -2.88 9.16 -8.54
C VAL A 21 -4.05 8.22 -8.32
N THR A 22 -4.32 7.40 -9.34
CA THR A 22 -5.24 6.28 -9.24
C THR A 22 -4.42 5.00 -9.35
N GLU A 23 -4.47 4.17 -8.31
CA GLU A 23 -3.72 2.92 -8.23
C GLU A 23 -4.66 1.75 -7.92
N GLN A 24 -4.24 0.57 -8.32
CA GLN A 24 -4.90 -0.69 -8.00
C GLN A 24 -3.87 -1.66 -7.44
N VAL A 25 -4.30 -2.51 -6.50
CA VAL A 25 -3.48 -3.64 -6.05
C VAL A 25 -3.56 -4.75 -7.10
N ASP A 26 -2.40 -5.15 -7.64
CA ASP A 26 -2.32 -6.29 -8.54
C ASP A 26 -2.66 -7.57 -7.75
N PRO A 27 -3.64 -8.39 -8.21
CA PRO A 27 -4.07 -9.58 -7.48
C PRO A 27 -3.03 -10.70 -7.46
N LEU A 28 -2.03 -10.68 -8.36
CA LEU A 28 -0.98 -11.69 -8.44
C LEU A 28 0.25 -11.29 -7.63
N THR A 29 0.67 -10.02 -7.68
CA THR A 29 1.89 -9.55 -7.01
C THR A 29 1.63 -8.85 -5.68
N GLU A 30 0.38 -8.49 -5.40
CA GLU A 30 -0.03 -7.66 -4.25
C GLU A 30 0.61 -6.25 -4.23
N GLU A 31 1.27 -5.84 -5.32
CA GLU A 31 1.91 -4.52 -5.42
C GLU A 31 0.94 -3.47 -5.97
N PRO A 32 1.04 -2.20 -5.54
CA PRO A 32 0.26 -1.11 -6.09
C PRO A 32 0.75 -0.75 -7.50
N VAL A 33 -0.17 -0.80 -8.46
CA VAL A 33 0.07 -0.46 -9.85
C VAL A 33 -0.67 0.83 -10.19
N VAL A 34 0.06 1.83 -10.72
CA VAL A 34 -0.55 3.09 -11.13
C VAL A 34 -1.29 2.93 -12.46
N LEU A 35 -2.56 3.32 -12.47
CA LEU A 35 -3.46 3.23 -13.61
C LEU A 35 -3.58 4.57 -14.34
N THR A 36 -3.79 5.63 -13.56
CA THR A 36 -3.88 7.00 -14.06
C THR A 36 -3.09 7.95 -13.18
N LEU A 37 -2.46 8.91 -13.82
CA LEU A 37 -1.80 10.03 -13.19
C LEU A 37 -2.30 11.32 -13.84
N VAL A 38 -2.83 12.24 -13.04
CA VAL A 38 -3.31 13.54 -13.52
C VAL A 38 -2.45 14.61 -12.88
N ASP A 39 -1.77 15.41 -13.70
CA ASP A 39 -1.17 16.66 -13.25
C ASP A 39 -2.30 17.69 -13.07
N LEU A 40 -2.56 18.05 -11.81
CA LEU A 40 -3.66 18.95 -11.46
C LEU A 40 -3.34 20.42 -11.74
N ASP A 41 -2.08 20.76 -11.97
CA ASP A 41 -1.66 22.13 -12.28
C ASP A 41 -1.67 22.39 -13.80
N THR A 42 -1.45 21.36 -14.63
CA THR A 42 -1.54 21.48 -16.10
C THR A 42 -2.81 20.87 -16.70
N GLY A 43 -3.51 19.99 -15.97
CA GLY A 43 -4.67 19.24 -16.44
C GLY A 43 -4.31 18.04 -17.33
N ILE A 44 -3.02 17.75 -17.54
CA ILE A 44 -2.59 16.63 -18.38
C ILE A 44 -2.85 15.31 -17.67
N ARG A 45 -3.46 14.36 -18.39
CA ARG A 45 -3.78 13.01 -17.88
C ARG A 45 -2.97 11.95 -18.61
N TYR A 46 -2.20 11.19 -17.85
CA TYR A 46 -1.51 9.99 -18.28
C TYR A 46 -2.33 8.77 -17.86
N ARG A 47 -2.56 7.84 -18.78
CA ARG A 47 -3.36 6.64 -18.54
C ARG A 47 -2.69 5.42 -19.16
N ARG A 48 -2.62 4.34 -18.40
CA ARG A 48 -2.20 3.03 -18.93
C ARG A 48 -3.28 2.49 -19.86
N LYS A 49 -2.89 1.92 -21.01
CA LYS A 49 -3.83 1.46 -22.05
C LYS A 49 -4.65 0.25 -21.62
N GLU A 50 -4.14 -0.51 -20.65
CA GLU A 50 -4.77 -1.72 -20.13
C GLU A 50 -5.84 -1.38 -19.10
N GLU A 51 -6.98 -2.05 -19.21
CA GLU A 51 -8.12 -1.88 -18.31
C GLU A 51 -7.99 -2.90 -17.18
N PRO A 52 -7.67 -2.47 -15.95
CA PRO A 52 -7.36 -3.37 -14.87
C PRO A 52 -8.63 -3.74 -14.11
N GLY A 53 -8.79 -5.02 -13.77
CA GLY A 53 -9.95 -5.52 -13.04
C GLY A 53 -9.61 -5.65 -11.56
N GLY A 54 -10.13 -4.77 -10.71
CA GLY A 54 -9.97 -4.86 -9.25
C GLY A 54 -10.31 -3.59 -8.49
N GLU A 55 -10.03 -3.58 -7.19
CA GLU A 55 -10.33 -2.46 -6.32
C GLU A 55 -9.34 -1.31 -6.57
N VAL A 56 -9.89 -0.13 -6.87
CA VAL A 56 -9.14 1.07 -7.19
C VAL A 56 -9.10 1.99 -5.98
N SER A 57 -7.94 2.61 -5.75
CA SER A 57 -7.76 3.68 -4.76
C SER A 57 -7.26 4.95 -5.43
N ARG A 58 -7.66 6.09 -4.88
CA ARG A 58 -7.32 7.42 -5.40
C ARG A 58 -6.74 8.26 -4.27
N TRP A 59 -5.66 8.98 -4.54
CA TRP A 59 -5.02 9.90 -3.61
C TRP A 59 -4.33 11.05 -4.33
N ILE A 60 -4.02 12.12 -3.60
CA ILE A 60 -3.36 13.32 -4.14
C ILE A 60 -1.97 13.42 -3.51
N GLY A 61 -0.98 13.87 -4.27
CA GLY A 61 0.38 14.12 -3.78
C GLY A 61 1.06 15.31 -4.45
N ARG A 62 2.24 15.68 -3.97
CA ARG A 62 3.14 16.66 -4.61
C ARG A 62 4.36 15.96 -5.18
N VAL A 63 4.75 16.33 -6.39
CA VAL A 63 5.97 15.80 -7.01
C VAL A 63 7.20 16.40 -6.32
N LEU A 64 8.06 15.51 -5.82
CA LEU A 64 9.38 15.85 -5.28
C LEU A 64 10.48 15.64 -6.31
N GLU A 65 10.37 14.60 -7.13
CA GLU A 65 11.36 14.30 -8.18
C GLU A 65 10.69 13.57 -9.34
N CYS A 66 11.13 13.88 -10.56
CA CYS A 66 10.69 13.19 -11.78
C CYS A 66 11.91 12.82 -12.62
N THR A 67 12.22 11.54 -12.70
CA THR A 67 13.36 11.01 -13.45
C THR A 67 12.86 10.18 -14.63
N ILE A 68 13.22 10.60 -15.84
CA ILE A 68 12.90 9.89 -17.08
C ILE A 68 14.16 9.21 -17.60
N THR A 69 14.11 7.89 -17.72
CA THR A 69 15.16 7.08 -18.37
C THR A 69 14.70 6.70 -19.77
N LEU A 70 15.45 7.13 -20.77
CA LEU A 70 15.25 6.74 -22.16
C LEU A 70 16.20 5.59 -22.50
N GLY A 71 15.68 4.51 -23.07
CA GLY A 71 16.49 3.34 -23.47
C GLY A 71 15.87 2.54 -24.62
N GLY A 72 16.61 1.57 -25.13
CA GLY A 72 16.18 0.74 -26.27
C GLY A 72 14.93 -0.13 -26.02
N SER A 73 14.57 -0.36 -24.76
CA SER A 73 13.35 -1.08 -24.34
C SER A 73 12.13 -0.16 -24.12
N GLY A 74 12.27 1.14 -24.37
CA GLY A 74 11.22 2.15 -24.17
C GLY A 74 11.58 3.18 -23.09
N ALA A 75 10.69 4.16 -22.90
CA ALA A 75 10.84 5.17 -21.85
C ALA A 75 10.31 4.65 -20.51
N ARG A 76 11.07 4.85 -19.45
CA ARG A 76 10.67 4.58 -18.07
C ARG A 76 10.69 5.87 -17.27
N THR A 77 9.64 6.17 -16.53
CA THR A 77 9.59 7.31 -15.62
C THR A 77 9.49 6.83 -14.18
N ALA A 78 10.31 7.41 -13.30
CA ALA A 78 10.22 7.27 -11.86
C ALA A 78 9.82 8.63 -11.25
N LEU A 79 8.76 8.65 -10.44
CA LEU A 79 8.21 9.85 -9.82
C LEU A 79 8.21 9.68 -8.31
N LEU A 80 8.95 10.52 -7.59
CA LEU A 80 8.88 10.60 -6.13
C LEU A 80 7.78 11.60 -5.75
N VAL A 81 6.83 11.16 -4.93
CA VAL A 81 5.63 11.94 -4.58
C VAL A 81 5.43 11.97 -3.08
N ASP A 82 5.23 13.16 -2.51
CA ASP A 82 4.78 13.36 -1.13
C ASP A 82 3.24 13.33 -1.07
N PRO A 83 2.59 12.33 -0.48
CA PRO A 83 1.12 12.26 -0.40
C PRO A 83 0.52 13.38 0.46
N ILE A 84 -0.52 14.03 -0.04
CA ILE A 84 -1.27 15.06 0.66
C ILE A 84 -2.53 14.44 1.30
N GLY A 85 -2.57 14.45 2.63
CA GLY A 85 -3.69 13.93 3.42
C GLY A 85 -3.57 12.44 3.77
N PRO A 86 -4.52 11.89 4.56
CA PRO A 86 -4.53 10.47 4.88
C PRO A 86 -4.80 9.68 3.61
N GLY A 87 -3.74 9.14 2.99
CA GLY A 87 -3.84 8.36 1.77
C GLY A 87 -4.82 7.19 1.96
N ALA A 88 -5.83 7.10 1.09
CA ALA A 88 -6.89 6.09 1.16
C ALA A 88 -6.34 4.64 1.23
N THR A 89 -5.15 4.41 0.69
CA THR A 89 -4.42 3.13 0.73
C THR A 89 -3.73 2.89 2.07
N GLY A 90 -3.15 3.91 2.70
CA GLY A 90 -2.51 3.81 4.01
C GLY A 90 -3.51 3.53 5.12
N ALA A 91 -4.71 4.12 5.05
CA ALA A 91 -5.78 3.83 5.98
C ALA A 91 -6.28 2.38 5.85
N LYS A 92 -6.51 1.88 4.64
CA LYS A 92 -6.98 0.49 4.41
C LYS A 92 -5.93 -0.56 4.76
N VAL A 93 -4.65 -0.33 4.44
CA VAL A 93 -3.55 -1.23 4.84
C VAL A 93 -3.38 -1.22 6.35
N ALA A 94 -3.47 -0.05 7.01
CA ALA A 94 -3.46 0.04 8.46
C ALA A 94 -4.66 -0.68 9.10
N LEU A 95 -5.86 -0.55 8.52
CA LEU A 95 -7.06 -1.27 8.94
C LEU A 95 -6.89 -2.78 8.80
N ARG A 96 -6.44 -3.27 7.64
CA ARG A 96 -6.16 -4.71 7.43
C ARG A 96 -5.08 -5.24 8.37
N GLY A 97 -4.03 -4.45 8.62
CA GLY A 97 -3.00 -4.78 9.60
C GLY A 97 -3.53 -4.85 11.03
N ALA A 98 -4.46 -3.97 11.40
CA ALA A 98 -5.13 -3.98 12.69
C ALA A 98 -6.05 -5.20 12.86
N ASP A 99 -6.82 -5.56 11.83
CA ASP A 99 -7.68 -6.75 11.84
C ASP A 99 -6.83 -8.03 11.98
N ALA A 100 -5.74 -8.14 11.20
CA ALA A 100 -4.81 -9.28 11.31
C ALA A 100 -4.15 -9.38 12.69
N ALA A 101 -3.79 -8.23 13.30
CA ALA A 101 -3.24 -8.19 14.65
C ALA A 101 -4.29 -8.58 15.72
N ALA A 102 -5.55 -8.18 15.53
CA ALA A 102 -6.65 -8.56 16.42
C ALA A 102 -6.95 -10.06 16.36
N ASP A 103 -6.97 -10.64 15.17
CA ASP A 103 -7.13 -12.08 14.98
C ASP A 103 -5.95 -12.87 15.58
N ALA A 104 -4.72 -12.38 15.41
CA ALA A 104 -3.53 -12.98 16.03
C ALA A 104 -3.57 -12.90 17.56
N ALA A 105 -3.99 -11.77 18.13
CA ALA A 105 -4.12 -11.59 19.57
C ALA A 105 -5.21 -12.50 20.16
N LYS A 106 -6.34 -12.66 19.47
CA LYS A 106 -7.40 -13.58 19.87
C LYS A 106 -6.94 -15.04 19.82
N ALA A 107 -6.22 -15.43 18.78
CA ALA A 107 -5.64 -16.78 18.68
C ALA A 107 -4.63 -17.09 19.80
N GLU A 108 -3.83 -16.10 20.24
CA GLU A 108 -2.94 -16.26 21.40
C GLU A 108 -3.71 -16.31 22.72
N ALA A 109 -4.76 -15.50 22.88
CA ALA A 109 -5.63 -15.54 24.06
C ALA A 109 -6.34 -16.90 24.19
N ASP A 110 -6.82 -17.48 23.09
CA ASP A 110 -7.43 -18.81 23.07
C ASP A 110 -6.40 -19.91 23.43
N ARG A 111 -5.11 -19.73 23.05
CA ARG A 111 -4.02 -20.61 23.48
C ARG A 111 -3.75 -20.55 24.99
N TRP A 112 -3.89 -19.38 25.61
CA TRP A 112 -3.66 -19.21 27.05
C TRP A 112 -4.92 -19.48 27.88
N GLY A 113 -6.10 -19.39 27.28
CA GLY A 113 -7.40 -19.65 27.90
C GLY A 113 -7.77 -21.13 28.05
N GLY A 114 -6.91 -22.05 27.56
CA GLY A 114 -7.04 -23.48 27.78
C GLY A 114 -6.89 -23.84 29.26
N ALA A 115 -8.01 -23.87 29.98
CA ALA A 115 -8.15 -24.34 31.35
C ALA A 115 -7.98 -25.87 31.49
N ASP A 116 -6.90 -26.43 30.93
CA ASP A 116 -6.51 -27.82 31.11
C ASP A 116 -5.09 -27.93 31.67
N ARG A 117 -4.83 -27.14 32.72
CA ARG A 117 -3.80 -27.52 33.67
C ARG A 117 -4.43 -28.56 34.60
N PRO A 118 -4.12 -29.86 34.49
CA PRO A 118 -4.60 -30.82 35.47
C PRO A 118 -4.15 -30.34 36.85
N ALA A 119 -5.08 -30.37 37.81
CA ALA A 119 -4.81 -29.94 39.18
C ALA A 119 -3.53 -30.63 39.68
N PRO A 120 -2.61 -29.91 40.35
CA PRO A 120 -1.43 -30.55 40.91
C PRO A 120 -1.88 -31.62 41.90
N VAL A 121 -1.39 -32.85 41.72
CA VAL A 121 -1.70 -34.00 42.57
C VAL A 121 -1.25 -33.65 43.99
N GLU A 122 -2.18 -33.64 44.95
CA GLU A 122 -1.82 -33.53 46.36
C GLU A 122 -1.06 -34.80 46.76
N HIS A 123 0.23 -34.66 47.05
CA HIS A 123 1.00 -35.73 47.65
C HIS A 123 0.61 -35.86 49.12
N GLU A 124 0.12 -37.03 49.52
CA GLU A 124 -0.15 -37.36 50.93
C GLU A 124 1.11 -37.11 51.77
N ARG A 125 0.98 -36.17 52.72
CA ARG A 125 1.99 -35.97 53.77
C ARG A 125 1.78 -37.05 54.82
N PHE A 126 2.67 -38.04 54.82
CA PHE A 126 2.83 -38.95 55.95
C PHE A 126 3.42 -38.18 57.13
N TRP A 127 2.75 -38.27 58.29
CA TRP A 127 3.20 -37.76 59.58
C TRP A 127 3.94 -38.85 60.34
#